data_AF-A0A2D6MHB3-F1
#
_entry.id   AF-A0A2D6MHB3-F1
#
_cell.length_a   1.000
_cell.length_b   1.000
_cell.length_c   1.000
_cell.angle_alpha   90.00
_cell.angle_beta   90.00
_cell.angle_gamma   90.00
#
_symmetry.space_group_name_H-M   'P 1'
#
loop_
_entity.id
_entity.type
_entity.pdbx_description
1 polymer ?
#
loop_
_entity_poly.entity_id
_entity_poly.type
_entity_poly.pdbx_seq_one_letter_code
_entity_poly.pdbx_strand_id
1 'polypeptide(L)'
;MAVTGTPVVAAAANTITATEMREFLRDYAVQNPLLDTVEFSDTEFTTAIDRAVDHANVISRATTWAAANFPNKYALLIGAAQYILQSEAFRQVRNQATYQDGNIQPIGIDDKQAAYLGMSQALKQEYIQLVTSIKIAENMSVRGSLASPVGNRWWR
;
A
#
# COMPACT_ATOMS: atom_id res chain seq x y z
N MET A 1 -43.67 -15.89 18.48
CA MET A 1 -42.85 -14.66 18.54
C MET A 1 -41.94 -14.68 17.32
N ALA A 2 -42.07 -13.72 16.40
CA ALA A 2 -41.20 -13.63 15.24
C ALA A 2 -39.84 -13.08 15.68
N VAL A 3 -38.77 -13.83 15.44
CA VAL A 3 -37.40 -13.39 15.69
C VAL A 3 -36.98 -12.54 14.50
N THR A 4 -37.02 -11.22 14.66
CA THR A 4 -36.49 -10.28 13.67
C THR A 4 -34.99 -10.17 13.88
N GLY A 5 -34.20 -10.74 12.98
CA GLY A 5 -32.75 -10.56 12.98
C GLY A 5 -32.39 -9.13 12.61
N THR A 6 -31.77 -8.39 13.52
CA THR A 6 -31.11 -7.12 13.18
C THR A 6 -29.90 -7.42 12.31
N PRO A 7 -29.78 -6.83 11.10
CA PRO A 7 -28.59 -6.99 10.29
C PRO A 7 -27.39 -6.42 11.05
N VAL A 8 -26.33 -7.23 11.17
CA VAL A 8 -25.03 -6.72 11.61
C VAL A 8 -24.57 -5.75 10.52
N VAL A 9 -24.45 -4.46 10.86
CA VAL A 9 -23.84 -3.46 9.98
C VAL A 9 -22.46 -3.99 9.64
N ALA A 10 -22.22 -4.33 8.37
CA ALA A 10 -20.92 -4.80 7.92
C ALA A 10 -19.86 -3.80 8.41
N ALA A 11 -18.85 -4.29 9.14
CA ALA A 11 -17.75 -3.46 9.59
C ALA A 11 -17.26 -2.63 8.40
N ALA A 12 -17.15 -1.31 8.58
CA ALA A 12 -16.74 -0.40 7.53
C ALA A 12 -15.51 -0.97 6.84
N ALA A 13 -15.63 -1.25 5.54
CA ALA A 13 -14.54 -1.86 4.79
C ALA A 13 -13.30 -0.98 4.95
N ASN A 14 -12.17 -1.57 5.33
CA ASN A 14 -10.93 -0.83 5.57
C ASN A 14 -10.23 -0.51 4.22
N THR A 15 -11.04 -0.13 3.24
CA THR A 15 -10.66 0.13 1.85
C THR A 15 -10.17 1.56 1.70
N ILE A 16 -9.14 1.71 0.89
CA ILE A 16 -8.65 3.00 0.44
C ILE A 16 -9.36 3.36 -0.87
N THR A 17 -9.71 4.62 -1.02
CA THR A 17 -10.25 5.15 -2.28
C THR A 17 -9.17 5.83 -3.11
N ALA A 18 -9.36 5.93 -4.42
CA ALA A 18 -8.45 6.67 -5.31
C ALA A 18 -8.30 8.14 -4.89
N THR A 19 -9.36 8.75 -4.33
CA THR A 19 -9.33 10.12 -3.81
C THR A 19 -8.37 10.27 -2.63
N GLU A 20 -8.36 9.32 -1.69
CA GLU A 20 -7.42 9.33 -0.55
C GLU A 20 -5.97 9.16 -0.99
N MET A 21 -5.72 8.33 -2.01
CA MET A 21 -4.40 8.20 -2.63
C MET A 21 -3.94 9.50 -3.28
N ARG A 22 -4.84 10.15 -4.02
CA ARG A 22 -4.59 11.43 -4.68
C ARG A 22 -4.29 12.53 -3.67
N GLU A 23 -5.02 12.58 -2.57
CA GLU A 23 -4.78 13.54 -1.49
C GLU A 23 -3.42 13.29 -0.81
N PHE A 24 -3.08 12.04 -0.56
CA PHE A 24 -1.80 11.67 0.04
C PHE A 24 -0.60 12.06 -0.82
N LEU A 25 -0.65 11.77 -2.13
CA LEU A 25 0.41 12.13 -3.07
C LEU A 25 0.37 13.60 -3.49
N ARG A 26 -0.70 14.31 -3.14
CA ARG A 26 -0.97 15.68 -3.57
C ARG A 26 -1.04 15.85 -5.08
N ASP A 27 -1.55 14.85 -5.79
CA ASP A 27 -1.69 14.87 -7.25
C ASP A 27 -2.93 15.64 -7.68
N TYR A 28 -2.80 16.97 -7.76
CA TYR A 28 -3.84 17.88 -8.23
C TYR A 28 -3.39 18.60 -9.51
N ALA A 29 -4.31 18.76 -10.47
CA ALA A 29 -4.01 19.50 -11.71
C ALA A 29 -3.47 20.91 -11.45
N VAL A 30 -3.99 21.60 -10.42
CA VAL A 30 -3.52 22.94 -10.01
C VAL A 30 -2.08 22.92 -9.47
N GLN A 31 -1.63 21.79 -8.91
CA GLN A 31 -0.28 21.63 -8.36
C GLN A 31 0.72 21.06 -9.40
N ASN A 32 0.25 20.71 -10.60
CA ASN A 32 1.04 20.18 -11.69
C ASN A 32 1.09 21.16 -12.89
N PRO A 33 1.79 22.31 -12.75
CA PRO A 33 1.78 23.38 -13.77
C PRO A 33 2.46 22.99 -15.09
N LEU A 34 3.14 21.83 -15.14
CA LEU A 34 3.80 21.33 -16.35
C LEU A 34 2.92 20.35 -17.15
N LEU A 35 1.91 19.75 -16.52
CA LEU A 35 1.08 18.72 -17.12
C LEU A 35 -0.35 19.22 -17.42
N ASP A 36 -0.74 20.38 -16.86
CA ASP A 36 -2.10 20.97 -16.89
C ASP A 36 -3.23 19.97 -16.51
N THR A 37 -2.84 18.83 -15.95
CA THR A 37 -3.66 17.65 -15.68
C THR A 37 -3.07 16.87 -14.50
N VAL A 38 -3.69 15.74 -14.16
CA VAL A 38 -3.25 14.84 -13.10
C VAL A 38 -2.13 13.93 -13.60
N GLU A 39 -1.15 13.64 -12.73
CA GLU A 39 -0.03 12.77 -13.09
C GLU A 39 -0.46 11.29 -13.13
N PHE A 40 -1.42 10.91 -12.29
CA PHE A 40 -1.89 9.53 -12.13
C PHE A 40 -3.37 9.37 -12.45
N SER A 41 -3.68 8.29 -13.17
CA SER A 41 -5.05 7.88 -13.44
C SER A 41 -5.67 7.11 -12.27
N ASP A 42 -7.00 7.18 -12.13
CA ASP A 42 -7.71 6.45 -11.08
C ASP A 42 -7.57 4.92 -11.23
N THR A 43 -7.42 4.43 -12.46
CA THR A 43 -7.14 3.01 -12.76
C THR A 43 -5.76 2.56 -12.30
N GLU A 44 -4.76 3.45 -12.31
CA GLU A 44 -3.44 3.15 -11.76
C GLU A 44 -3.49 3.10 -10.23
N PHE A 45 -4.30 3.95 -9.59
CA PHE A 45 -4.52 3.87 -8.15
C PHE A 45 -5.18 2.55 -7.72
N THR A 46 -6.21 2.08 -8.43
CA THR A 46 -6.83 0.79 -8.10
C THR A 46 -5.84 -0.36 -8.28
N THR A 47 -5.07 -0.35 -9.36
CA THR A 47 -4.04 -1.35 -9.62
C THR A 47 -2.95 -1.32 -8.53
N ALA A 48 -2.54 -0.14 -8.07
CA ALA A 48 -1.55 0.00 -7.02
C ALA A 48 -2.03 -0.56 -5.68
N ILE A 49 -3.32 -0.39 -5.34
CA ILE A 49 -3.92 -0.97 -4.14
C ILE A 49 -3.89 -2.50 -4.22
N ASP A 50 -4.30 -3.09 -5.33
CA ASP A 50 -4.27 -4.55 -5.51
C ASP A 50 -2.85 -5.11 -5.40
N ARG A 51 -1.88 -4.41 -6.01
CA ARG A 51 -0.46 -4.81 -5.95
C ARG A 51 0.12 -4.70 -4.54
N ALA A 52 -0.31 -3.71 -3.76
CA ALA A 52 0.06 -3.63 -2.35
C ALA A 52 -0.49 -4.83 -1.57
N VAL A 53 -1.75 -5.20 -1.77
CA VAL A 53 -2.35 -6.38 -1.12
C VAL A 53 -1.61 -7.66 -1.51
N ASP A 54 -1.33 -7.87 -2.80
CA ASP A 54 -0.55 -9.00 -3.30
C ASP A 54 0.83 -9.07 -2.62
N HIS A 55 1.52 -7.93 -2.53
CA HIS A 55 2.84 -7.84 -1.91
C HIS A 55 2.78 -8.18 -0.42
N ALA A 56 1.82 -7.63 0.32
CA ALA A 56 1.59 -8.02 1.71
C ALA A 56 1.33 -9.51 1.83
N ASN A 57 0.53 -10.11 0.95
CA ASN A 57 0.22 -11.53 1.00
C ASN A 57 1.45 -12.43 0.82
N VAL A 58 2.45 -11.98 0.05
CA VAL A 58 3.69 -12.73 -0.17
C VAL A 58 4.72 -12.52 0.94
N ILE A 59 4.79 -11.33 1.55
CA ILE A 59 5.81 -11.00 2.55
C ILE A 59 5.66 -11.83 3.84
N SER A 60 6.78 -12.35 4.35
CA SER A 60 6.92 -13.09 5.62
C SER A 60 6.18 -14.42 5.66
N ARG A 61 4.85 -14.39 5.76
CA ARG A 61 3.98 -15.56 5.79
C ARG A 61 2.84 -15.37 4.79
N ALA A 62 2.56 -16.39 3.98
CA ALA A 62 1.44 -16.37 3.06
C ALA A 62 0.12 -16.06 3.80
N THR A 63 -0.55 -14.98 3.39
CA THR A 63 -1.88 -14.59 3.84
C THR A 63 -2.81 -14.45 2.64
N THR A 64 -4.12 -14.42 2.91
CA THR A 64 -5.16 -14.28 1.88
C THR A 64 -5.99 -13.03 2.15
N TRP A 65 -5.32 -11.90 2.36
CA TRP A 65 -5.98 -10.61 2.51
C TRP A 65 -6.44 -10.11 1.14
N ALA A 66 -7.52 -9.34 1.16
CA ALA A 66 -8.11 -8.60 0.06
C ALA A 66 -8.17 -7.12 0.48
N ALA A 67 -8.31 -6.20 -0.48
CA ALA A 67 -8.39 -4.77 -0.17
C ALA A 67 -9.52 -4.44 0.82
N ALA A 68 -10.63 -5.19 0.78
CA ALA A 68 -11.78 -5.01 1.66
C ALA A 68 -11.56 -5.42 3.12
N ASN A 69 -10.68 -6.40 3.37
CA ASN A 69 -10.43 -6.97 4.71
C ASN A 69 -9.00 -6.73 5.20
N PHE A 70 -8.28 -5.80 4.58
CA PHE A 70 -6.90 -5.52 4.93
C PHE A 70 -6.81 -4.99 6.38
N PRO A 71 -5.89 -5.49 7.20
CA PRO A 71 -5.89 -5.24 8.65
C PRO A 71 -5.66 -3.78 9.02
N ASN A 72 -4.91 -3.02 8.22
CA ASN A 72 -4.59 -1.63 8.51
C ASN A 72 -4.59 -0.75 7.26
N LYS A 73 -5.48 0.25 7.23
CA LYS A 73 -5.63 1.19 6.10
C LYS A 73 -4.38 2.02 5.82
N TYR A 74 -3.68 2.51 6.83
CA TYR A 74 -2.46 3.32 6.65
C TYR A 74 -1.33 2.50 6.02
N ALA A 75 -1.13 1.27 6.47
CA ALA A 75 -0.15 0.38 5.87
C ALA A 75 -0.47 0.12 4.38
N LEU A 76 -1.73 -0.13 4.04
CA LEU A 76 -2.15 -0.31 2.66
C LEU A 76 -1.89 0.95 1.80
N LEU A 77 -2.06 2.14 2.40
CA LEU A 77 -1.86 3.43 1.72
C LEU A 77 -0.39 3.63 1.35
N ILE A 78 0.52 3.36 2.29
CA ILE A 78 1.96 3.39 2.03
C ILE A 78 2.34 2.40 0.94
N GLY A 79 1.82 1.17 0.99
CA GLY A 79 2.11 0.15 0.00
C GLY A 79 1.66 0.53 -1.41
N ALA A 80 0.47 1.11 -1.54
CA ALA A 80 -0.05 1.60 -2.82
C ALA A 80 0.79 2.78 -3.35
N ALA A 81 1.15 3.73 -2.47
CA ALA A 81 1.99 4.88 -2.84
C ALA A 81 3.39 4.43 -3.27
N GLN A 82 3.96 3.44 -2.59
CA GLN A 82 5.24 2.83 -2.95
C GLN A 82 5.21 2.27 -4.38
N TYR A 83 4.18 1.49 -4.72
CA TYR A 83 4.06 0.85 -6.03
C TYR A 83 3.91 1.88 -7.15
N ILE A 84 3.06 2.89 -6.96
CA ILE A 84 2.79 3.86 -8.02
C ILE A 84 4.01 4.74 -8.33
N LEU A 85 4.75 5.18 -7.31
CA LEU A 85 6.02 5.91 -7.50
C LEU A 85 7.08 5.02 -8.16
N GLN A 86 7.08 3.72 -7.87
CA GLN A 86 7.98 2.78 -8.54
C GLN A 86 7.64 2.63 -10.03
N SER A 87 6.35 2.54 -10.36
CA SER A 87 5.87 2.46 -11.74
C SER A 87 6.29 3.68 -12.55
N GLU A 88 6.19 4.88 -11.94
CA GLU A 88 6.63 6.12 -12.57
C GLU A 88 8.12 6.20 -12.81
N ALA A 89 8.92 5.76 -11.84
CA ALA A 89 10.36 5.65 -12.04
C ALA A 89 10.66 4.76 -13.25
N PHE A 90 9.94 3.64 -13.45
CA PHE A 90 10.12 2.79 -14.63
C PHE A 90 9.69 3.47 -15.94
N ARG A 91 8.62 4.26 -15.93
CA ARG A 91 8.19 5.05 -17.10
C ARG A 91 9.29 6.01 -17.54
N GLN A 92 9.89 6.73 -16.59
CA GLN A 92 10.95 7.70 -16.86
C GLN A 92 12.24 7.03 -17.34
N VAL A 93 12.67 5.91 -16.74
CA VAL A 93 13.84 5.15 -17.25
C VAL A 93 13.64 4.75 -18.70
N ARG A 94 12.43 4.30 -19.06
CA ARG A 94 12.14 3.85 -20.43
C ARG A 94 12.14 4.98 -21.46
N ASN A 95 11.79 6.19 -21.04
CA ASN A 95 11.66 7.35 -21.91
C ASN A 95 12.86 8.30 -21.84
N GLN A 96 13.84 8.00 -20.98
CA GLN A 96 15.02 8.85 -20.77
C GLN A 96 15.83 8.98 -22.08
N ALA A 97 15.89 10.22 -22.59
CA ALA A 97 16.74 10.61 -23.69
C ALA A 97 17.70 11.71 -23.22
N THR A 98 19.00 11.44 -23.31
CA THR A 98 20.05 12.42 -22.96
C THR A 98 20.59 13.04 -24.25
N TYR A 99 20.29 14.31 -24.47
CA TYR A 99 20.87 15.08 -25.57
C TYR A 99 22.00 15.97 -25.03
N GLN A 100 23.24 15.71 -25.45
CA GLN A 100 24.38 16.59 -25.20
C GLN A 100 24.71 17.36 -26.47
N ASP A 101 24.42 18.66 -26.47
CA ASP A 101 24.96 19.60 -27.46
C ASP A 101 26.05 20.43 -26.78
N GLY A 102 27.21 20.55 -27.43
CA GLY A 102 28.55 20.78 -26.87
C GLY A 102 28.80 22.07 -26.10
N ASN A 103 27.77 22.83 -25.71
CA ASN A 103 27.90 24.03 -24.88
C ASN A 103 26.67 24.33 -23.99
N ILE A 104 25.67 23.44 -23.92
CA ILE A 104 24.48 23.61 -23.08
C ILE A 104 24.41 22.41 -22.11
N GLN A 105 24.20 22.68 -20.82
CA GLN A 105 24.00 21.62 -19.83
C GLN A 105 22.89 20.69 -20.33
N PRO A 106 23.10 19.35 -20.37
CA PRO A 106 22.11 18.42 -20.91
C PRO A 106 20.77 18.61 -20.20
N ILE A 107 19.75 18.96 -20.97
CA ILE A 107 18.37 19.06 -20.49
C ILE A 107 17.77 17.66 -20.69
N GLY A 108 17.73 16.86 -19.63
CA GLY A 108 17.05 15.58 -19.66
C GLY A 108 15.54 15.76 -19.60
N ILE A 109 14.82 15.06 -20.48
CA ILE A 109 13.36 15.14 -20.55
C ILE A 109 12.69 14.33 -19.41
N ASP A 110 13.45 13.49 -18.68
CA ASP A 110 12.94 12.59 -17.63
C ASP A 110 13.95 12.37 -16.46
N ASP A 111 14.43 13.45 -15.83
CA ASP A 111 15.48 13.38 -14.80
C ASP A 111 14.99 13.13 -13.36
N LYS A 112 13.67 12.99 -13.14
CA LYS A 112 13.11 12.78 -11.78
C LYS A 112 13.16 11.33 -11.30
N GLN A 113 13.66 10.42 -12.14
CA GLN A 113 13.70 8.98 -11.90
C GLN A 113 14.33 8.62 -10.54
N ALA A 114 15.46 9.24 -10.22
CA ALA A 114 16.19 8.96 -8.99
C ALA A 114 15.40 9.39 -7.74
N ALA A 115 14.65 10.49 -7.83
CA ALA A 115 13.83 10.98 -6.73
C ALA A 115 12.63 10.06 -6.47
N TYR A 116 11.91 9.66 -7.54
CA TYR A 116 10.80 8.70 -7.43
C TYR A 116 11.26 7.35 -6.88
N LEU A 117 12.40 6.84 -7.36
CA LEU A 117 12.95 5.58 -6.88
C LEU A 117 13.39 5.67 -5.41
N GLY A 118 14.05 6.75 -5.01
CA GLY A 118 14.48 6.97 -3.63
C GLY A 118 13.29 7.01 -2.66
N MET A 119 12.25 7.76 -3.01
CA MET A 119 11.03 7.84 -2.20
C MET A 119 10.28 6.51 -2.16
N SER A 120 10.18 5.81 -3.29
CA SER A 120 9.57 4.47 -3.35
C SER A 120 10.31 3.48 -2.45
N GLN A 121 11.65 3.49 -2.42
CA GLN A 121 12.42 2.61 -1.54
C GLN A 121 12.20 2.91 -0.05
N ALA A 122 12.11 4.19 0.33
CA ALA A 122 11.81 4.59 1.70
C ALA A 122 10.44 4.06 2.15
N LEU A 123 9.40 4.29 1.34
CA LEU A 123 8.05 3.78 1.60
C LEU A 123 8.00 2.25 1.61
N LYS A 124 8.79 1.58 0.77
CA LYS A 124 8.88 0.11 0.76
C LYS A 124 9.41 -0.44 2.08
N GLN A 125 10.43 0.19 2.64
CA GLN A 125 11.00 -0.23 3.92
C GLN A 125 9.99 -0.05 5.05
N GLU A 126 9.32 1.10 5.12
CA GLU A 126 8.25 1.36 6.09
C GLU A 126 7.10 0.34 5.92
N TYR A 127 6.65 0.09 4.69
CA TYR A 127 5.60 -0.86 4.40
C TYR A 127 5.92 -2.27 4.89
N ILE A 128 7.13 -2.77 4.59
CA ILE A 128 7.58 -4.10 5.02
C ILE A 128 7.60 -4.18 6.56
N GLN A 129 8.06 -3.14 7.25
CA GLN A 129 8.08 -3.10 8.72
C GLN A 129 6.65 -3.14 9.30
N LEU A 130 5.72 -2.36 8.76
CA LEU A 130 4.33 -2.34 9.19
C LEU A 130 3.65 -3.69 8.96
N VAL A 131 3.73 -4.26 7.76
CA VAL A 131 3.11 -5.56 7.45
C VAL A 131 3.71 -6.67 8.31
N THR A 132 5.03 -6.67 8.50
CA THR A 132 5.69 -7.68 9.34
C THR A 132 5.25 -7.57 10.80
N SER A 133 5.14 -6.37 11.35
CA SER A 133 4.70 -6.16 12.74
C SER A 133 3.24 -6.61 12.94
N ILE A 134 2.34 -6.33 11.99
CA ILE A 134 0.96 -6.82 12.00
C ILE A 134 0.92 -8.34 12.02
N LYS A 135 1.66 -9.01 11.12
CA LYS A 135 1.69 -10.47 11.04
C LYS A 135 2.29 -11.11 12.30
N ILE A 136 3.31 -10.49 12.91
CA ILE A 136 3.87 -10.97 14.18
C ILE A 136 2.83 -10.86 15.30
N ALA A 137 2.12 -9.73 15.40
CA ALA A 137 1.08 -9.52 16.41
C ALA A 137 -0.06 -10.56 16.26
N GLU A 138 -0.50 -10.84 15.04
CA GLU A 138 -1.49 -11.88 14.77
C GLU A 138 -0.99 -13.27 15.21
N ASN A 139 0.24 -13.63 14.87
CA ASN A 139 0.83 -14.90 15.29
C ASN A 139 0.93 -15.05 16.81
N MET A 140 1.27 -13.98 17.53
CA MET A 140 1.34 -13.97 19.00
C MET A 140 -0.03 -14.18 19.63
N SER A 141 -1.08 -13.57 19.09
CA SER A 141 -2.45 -13.70 19.62
C SER A 141 -2.97 -15.15 19.56
N VAL A 142 -2.61 -15.89 18.51
CA VAL A 142 -3.06 -17.27 18.29
C VAL A 142 -2.35 -18.28 19.20
N ARG A 143 -1.11 -18.01 19.62
CA ARG A 143 -0.30 -18.92 20.45
C ARG A 143 -0.57 -18.81 21.96
N GLY A 144 -1.43 -17.88 22.40
CA GLY A 144 -1.70 -17.62 23.82
C GLY A 144 -2.62 -18.62 24.55
N SER A 145 -3.30 -19.54 23.86
CA SER A 145 -4.21 -20.49 24.49
C SER A 145 -3.66 -21.93 24.51
N LEU A 146 -2.76 -22.22 25.44
CA LEU A 146 -2.48 -23.60 25.87
C LEU A 146 -3.35 -23.90 27.10
N ALA A 147 -4.60 -24.31 26.89
CA ALA A 147 -5.39 -24.90 27.96
C ALA A 147 -4.86 -26.32 28.22
N SER A 148 -4.21 -26.52 29.36
CA SER A 148 -3.78 -27.85 29.80
C SER A 148 -5.02 -28.76 29.97
N PRO A 149 -5.08 -29.93 29.30
CA PRO A 149 -6.21 -30.87 29.42
C PRO A 149 -6.39 -31.45 30.84
N VAL A 150 -5.45 -31.20 31.76
CA VAL A 150 -5.46 -31.73 33.13
C VAL A 150 -5.95 -30.71 34.18
N GLY A 151 -6.47 -29.55 33.75
CA GLY A 151 -6.94 -28.47 34.62
C GLY A 151 -8.25 -28.75 35.41
N ASN A 152 -8.82 -29.95 35.34
CA ASN A 152 -9.97 -30.32 36.18
C ASN A 152 -9.47 -30.68 37.58
N ARG A 153 -9.45 -29.66 38.43
CA ARG A 153 -9.19 -29.72 39.87
C ARG A 153 -10.25 -30.57 40.57
N TRP A 154 -10.03 -31.86 40.67
CA TRP A 154 -10.78 -32.76 41.56
C TRP A 154 -10.32 -32.56 43.00
N TRP A 155 -11.06 -31.74 43.75
CA TRP A 155 -11.09 -31.80 45.21
C TRP A 155 -12.56 -31.68 45.66
N ARG A 156 -13.15 -32.84 45.96
CA ARG A 156 -14.17 -33.01 47.01
C ARG A 156 -13.51 -33.82 48.11
#